data_AF-A0A6U3X582-F1
#
_entry.id   AF-A0A6U3X582-F1
#
_cell.length_a   1.000
_cell.length_b   1.000
_cell.length_c   1.000
_cell.angle_alpha   90.00
_cell.angle_beta   90.00
_cell.angle_gamma   90.00
#
_symmetry.space_group_name_H-M   'P 1'
#
loop_
_entity.id
_entity.type
_entity.pdbx_description
1 polymer ?
#
loop_
_entity_poly.entity_id
_entity_poly.type
_entity_poly.pdbx_seq_one_letter_code
_entity_poly.pdbx_strand_id
1 'polypeptide(L)'
;MIPSTSSLTAALQTVAVGAVIYFWMRRKSKPNEKAKPFHVYYGEAISFPFPMKVIGSLPEWIRIPLMAKGSKPSPPRDSIDILGQDSEVDPYEKKLILPGKIWRVRYSYLMSPEFKKAMGSLFGNVNAAAITNAPDHLKETLEKDIAAAEMYDTMSEKERAEQGGDSKQDMFIAKINIDGDDNALLIYNPVRLHPQMIDWINTLGEVKFIVSGSSSHTNFLPDAAKQFPNAKIICASAADLKCQGVGMRPADFLYDVLRDEVPKRYSGRGTYQDALEALQGQARLFHIRGDVCTQALFVLVHKHLFEVDLLYVN
;
A
#
# COMPACT_ATOMS: atom_id res chain seq x y z
N MET A 1 -36.61 -8.61 -3.38
CA MET A 1 -36.15 -9.84 -4.05
C MET A 1 -35.50 -10.72 -3.01
N ILE A 2 -36.08 -11.89 -2.74
CA ILE A 2 -35.48 -12.90 -1.85
C ILE A 2 -34.39 -13.59 -2.66
N PRO A 3 -33.12 -13.63 -2.22
CA PRO A 3 -32.08 -14.35 -2.92
C PRO A 3 -32.50 -15.82 -3.04
N SER A 4 -32.41 -16.39 -4.25
CA SER A 4 -32.73 -17.79 -4.47
C SER A 4 -31.87 -18.67 -3.56
N THR A 5 -32.47 -19.73 -3.03
CA THR A 5 -31.82 -20.74 -2.16
C THR A 5 -30.51 -21.31 -2.74
N SER A 6 -30.31 -21.23 -4.06
CA SER A 6 -29.06 -21.58 -4.74
C SER A 6 -27.86 -20.67 -4.41
N SER A 7 -28.09 -19.37 -4.16
CA SER A 7 -27.02 -18.41 -3.87
C SER A 7 -26.47 -18.54 -2.44
N LEU A 8 -27.34 -18.85 -1.48
CA LEU A 8 -26.97 -19.08 -0.08
C LEU A 8 -26.17 -20.39 0.07
N THR A 9 -26.56 -21.42 -0.69
CA THR A 9 -25.89 -22.72 -0.69
C THR A 9 -24.48 -22.63 -1.32
N ALA A 10 -24.31 -21.86 -2.40
CA ALA A 10 -23.01 -21.61 -3.01
C ALA A 10 -22.07 -20.80 -2.11
N ALA A 11 -22.60 -19.81 -1.38
CA ALA A 11 -21.84 -19.04 -0.40
C ALA A 11 -21.38 -19.93 0.77
N LEU A 12 -22.27 -20.76 1.32
CA LEU A 12 -21.96 -21.69 2.42
C LEU A 12 -20.94 -22.77 2.00
N GLN A 13 -21.04 -23.30 0.78
CA GLN A 13 -20.07 -24.25 0.23
C GLN A 13 -18.69 -23.59 0.05
N THR A 14 -18.63 -22.34 -0.39
CA THR A 14 -17.37 -21.60 -0.55
C THR A 14 -16.71 -21.35 0.80
N VAL A 15 -17.49 -21.02 1.83
CA VAL A 15 -16.99 -20.81 3.21
C VAL A 15 -16.49 -22.13 3.82
N ALA A 16 -17.23 -23.23 3.64
CA ALA A 16 -16.84 -24.55 4.14
C ALA A 16 -15.55 -25.08 3.48
N VAL A 17 -15.44 -24.94 2.15
CA VAL A 17 -14.22 -25.29 1.40
C VAL A 17 -13.04 -24.41 1.83
N GLY A 18 -13.27 -23.10 2.02
CA GLY A 18 -12.26 -22.18 2.56
C GLY A 18 -11.78 -22.57 3.95
N ALA A 19 -12.67 -22.99 4.84
CA ALA A 19 -12.32 -23.42 6.19
C ALA A 19 -11.51 -24.74 6.21
N VAL A 20 -11.89 -25.72 5.39
CA VAL A 20 -11.15 -26.99 5.25
C VAL A 20 -9.75 -26.75 4.70
N ILE A 21 -9.63 -25.92 3.66
CA ILE A 21 -8.35 -25.53 3.06
C ILE A 21 -7.48 -24.79 4.10
N TYR A 22 -8.05 -23.84 4.84
CA TYR A 22 -7.37 -23.12 5.93
C TYR A 22 -6.82 -24.07 7.00
N PHE A 23 -7.64 -25.00 7.52
CA PHE A 23 -7.21 -25.96 8.54
C PHE A 23 -6.12 -26.91 8.03
N TRP A 24 -6.22 -27.35 6.77
CA TRP A 24 -5.22 -28.21 6.15
C TRP A 24 -3.86 -27.50 5.98
N MET A 25 -3.86 -26.24 5.56
CA MET A 25 -2.63 -25.46 5.38
C MET A 25 -1.99 -25.06 6.70
N ARG A 26 -2.78 -24.66 7.71
CA ARG A 26 -2.27 -24.39 9.08
C ARG A 26 -1.58 -25.61 9.70
N ARG A 27 -2.06 -26.81 9.40
CA ARG A 27 -1.45 -28.06 9.88
C ARG A 27 -0.12 -28.38 9.19
N LYS A 28 0.14 -27.81 8.00
CA LYS A 28 1.37 -28.03 7.22
C LYS A 28 2.40 -26.91 7.34
N SER A 29 2.01 -25.70 7.69
CA SER A 29 2.94 -24.60 7.96
C SER A 29 3.66 -24.85 9.29
N LYS A 30 4.88 -25.43 9.25
CA LYS A 30 5.79 -25.33 10.39
C LYS A 30 6.29 -23.88 10.48
N PRO A 31 6.21 -23.21 11.64
CA PRO A 31 6.85 -21.90 11.81
C PRO A 31 8.33 -22.03 11.46
N ASN A 32 8.82 -21.13 10.61
CA ASN A 32 10.20 -21.15 10.15
C ASN A 32 11.09 -20.61 11.28
N GLU A 33 11.61 -21.50 12.12
CA GLU A 33 12.41 -21.20 13.34
C GLU A 33 13.69 -20.37 13.07
N LYS A 34 14.04 -20.10 11.81
CA LYS A 34 15.28 -19.41 11.42
C LYS A 34 15.14 -17.92 11.09
N ALA A 35 13.94 -17.35 11.09
CA ALA A 35 13.78 -15.91 10.90
C ALA A 35 14.11 -15.19 12.23
N LYS A 36 15.28 -14.55 12.32
CA LYS A 36 15.55 -13.62 13.42
C LYS A 36 14.58 -12.44 13.29
N PRO A 37 13.78 -12.13 14.33
CA PRO A 37 12.88 -10.98 14.27
C PRO A 37 13.70 -9.70 14.11
N PHE A 38 13.27 -8.82 13.21
CA PHE A 38 13.61 -7.41 13.30
C PHE A 38 13.19 -6.92 14.70
N HIS A 39 14.03 -6.10 15.33
CA HIS A 39 13.84 -5.59 16.70
C HIS A 39 12.65 -4.63 16.82
N VAL A 40 11.45 -5.12 16.55
CA VAL A 40 10.19 -4.51 16.93
C VAL A 40 9.40 -5.62 17.61
N TYR A 41 9.27 -5.54 18.94
CA TYR A 41 8.30 -6.34 19.66
C TYR A 41 6.93 -5.77 19.28
N TYR A 42 6.32 -6.34 18.24
CA TYR A 42 4.89 -6.17 18.00
C TYR A 42 4.18 -6.92 19.14
N GLY A 43 3.78 -6.19 20.18
CA GLY A 43 2.89 -6.74 21.21
C GLY A 43 1.67 -7.32 20.51
N GLU A 44 1.33 -8.57 20.85
CA GLU A 44 0.25 -9.40 20.30
C GLU A 44 -0.07 -9.19 18.80
N ALA A 45 0.34 -10.14 17.95
CA ALA A 45 0.00 -10.15 16.53
C ALA A 45 -1.47 -9.76 16.32
N ILE A 46 -1.71 -8.67 15.61
CA ILE A 46 -3.07 -8.19 15.31
C ILE A 46 -3.82 -9.35 14.67
N SER A 47 -4.81 -9.90 15.38
CA SER A 47 -5.59 -11.01 14.85
C SER A 47 -6.39 -10.50 13.66
N PHE A 48 -5.91 -10.78 12.45
CA PHE A 48 -6.64 -10.51 11.23
C PHE A 48 -8.09 -11.03 11.31
N PRO A 49 -9.07 -10.29 10.77
CA PRO A 49 -10.42 -10.80 10.60
C PRO A 49 -10.38 -12.16 9.89
N PHE A 50 -11.27 -13.07 10.27
CA PHE A 50 -11.31 -14.44 9.70
C PHE A 50 -11.28 -14.46 8.16
N PRO A 51 -11.98 -13.58 7.42
CA PRO A 51 -11.87 -13.52 5.96
C PRO A 51 -10.44 -13.27 5.46
N MET A 52 -9.69 -12.37 6.12
CA MET A 52 -8.31 -12.07 5.76
C MET A 52 -7.38 -13.25 6.06
N LYS A 53 -7.62 -13.99 7.15
CA LYS A 53 -6.91 -15.24 7.44
C LYS A 53 -7.15 -16.31 6.39
N VAL A 54 -8.40 -16.44 5.91
CA VAL A 54 -8.75 -17.37 4.83
C VAL A 54 -8.02 -16.97 3.54
N ILE A 55 -8.12 -15.71 3.11
CA ILE A 55 -7.41 -15.20 1.92
C ILE A 55 -5.91 -15.43 2.05
N GLY A 56 -5.33 -15.10 3.20
CA GLY A 56 -3.91 -15.23 3.46
C GLY A 56 -3.42 -16.67 3.45
N SER A 57 -4.30 -17.63 3.74
CA SER A 57 -3.96 -19.03 3.67
C SER A 57 -3.92 -19.55 2.22
N LEU A 58 -4.65 -18.94 1.27
CA LEU A 58 -4.74 -19.45 -0.10
C LEU A 58 -3.37 -19.47 -0.83
N PRO A 59 -3.13 -20.47 -1.69
CA PRO A 59 -1.96 -20.48 -2.57
C PRO A 59 -1.86 -19.22 -3.43
N GLU A 60 -0.63 -18.76 -3.70
CA GLU A 60 -0.37 -17.49 -4.41
C GLU A 60 -1.04 -17.40 -5.78
N TRP A 61 -1.10 -18.52 -6.52
CA TRP A 61 -1.72 -18.58 -7.83
C TRP A 61 -3.25 -18.32 -7.78
N ILE A 62 -3.90 -18.54 -6.64
CA ILE A 62 -5.30 -18.14 -6.38
C ILE A 62 -5.36 -16.73 -5.79
N ARG A 63 -4.52 -16.47 -4.78
CA ARG A 63 -4.52 -15.24 -4.00
C ARG A 63 -4.23 -13.99 -4.84
N ILE A 64 -3.21 -14.03 -5.69
CA ILE A 64 -2.81 -12.88 -6.53
C ILE A 64 -3.95 -12.43 -7.46
N PRO A 65 -4.60 -13.31 -8.26
CA PRO A 65 -5.76 -12.91 -9.05
C PRO A 65 -6.93 -12.36 -8.24
N LEU A 66 -7.19 -12.89 -7.02
CA LEU A 66 -8.23 -12.35 -6.14
C LEU A 66 -7.87 -10.95 -5.66
N MET A 67 -6.64 -10.74 -5.21
CA MET A 67 -6.13 -9.43 -4.80
C MET A 67 -6.12 -8.41 -5.94
N ALA A 68 -5.84 -8.85 -7.16
CA ALA A 68 -5.86 -8.00 -8.34
C ALA A 68 -7.29 -7.57 -8.75
N LYS A 69 -8.29 -8.42 -8.47
CA LYS A 69 -9.72 -8.08 -8.65
C LYS A 69 -10.24 -7.20 -7.52
N GLY A 70 -9.68 -7.32 -6.32
CA GLY A 70 -10.00 -6.47 -5.18
C GLY A 70 -9.44 -5.05 -5.34
N SER A 71 -10.21 -4.05 -4.90
CA SER A 71 -9.77 -2.66 -4.74
C SER A 71 -8.99 -2.12 -5.95
N LYS A 72 -9.66 -2.06 -7.12
CA LYS A 72 -9.11 -1.38 -8.30
C LYS A 72 -8.62 0.03 -7.93
N PRO A 73 -7.48 0.51 -8.46
CA PRO A 73 -6.97 1.82 -8.11
C PRO A 73 -8.01 2.88 -8.46
N SER A 74 -8.42 3.62 -7.44
CA SER A 74 -9.36 4.72 -7.57
C SER A 74 -8.82 5.84 -6.70
N PRO A 75 -8.10 6.81 -7.29
CA PRO A 75 -7.55 7.93 -6.53
C PRO A 75 -8.66 8.62 -5.72
N PRO A 76 -8.51 8.72 -4.40
CA PRO A 76 -9.41 9.53 -3.59
C PRO A 76 -9.31 11.01 -3.99
N ARG A 77 -10.38 11.75 -3.70
CA ARG A 77 -10.38 13.21 -3.89
C ARG A 77 -9.52 13.89 -2.84
N ASP A 78 -8.99 15.05 -3.18
CA ASP A 78 -8.19 15.90 -2.29
C ASP A 78 -8.73 17.35 -2.23
N SER A 79 -8.02 18.21 -1.50
CA SER A 79 -8.41 19.61 -1.35
C SER A 79 -8.47 20.36 -2.68
N ILE A 80 -7.61 20.03 -3.66
CA ILE A 80 -7.61 20.70 -4.97
C ILE A 80 -8.84 20.32 -5.79
N ASP A 81 -9.29 19.07 -5.74
CA ASP A 81 -10.51 18.66 -6.44
C ASP A 81 -11.77 19.35 -5.91
N ILE A 82 -11.79 19.65 -4.60
CA ILE A 82 -12.97 20.14 -3.90
C ILE A 82 -12.98 21.67 -3.82
N LEU A 83 -11.83 22.27 -3.53
CA LEU A 83 -11.68 23.72 -3.30
C LEU A 83 -11.14 24.45 -4.54
N GLY A 84 -10.60 23.72 -5.53
CA GLY A 84 -9.97 24.29 -6.72
C GLY A 84 -8.47 24.53 -6.56
N GLN A 85 -7.80 24.81 -7.68
CA GLN A 85 -6.35 25.03 -7.73
C GLN A 85 -5.89 26.34 -7.07
N ASP A 86 -6.78 27.32 -6.95
CA ASP A 86 -6.49 28.63 -6.34
C ASP A 86 -6.66 28.62 -4.81
N SER A 87 -7.00 27.46 -4.22
CA SER A 87 -7.12 27.32 -2.77
C SER A 87 -5.77 27.43 -2.07
N GLU A 88 -5.74 28.07 -0.90
CA GLU A 88 -4.55 28.13 -0.04
C GLU A 88 -4.21 26.78 0.61
N VAL A 89 -5.11 25.79 0.54
CA VAL A 89 -4.93 24.47 1.15
C VAL A 89 -4.19 23.53 0.19
N ASP A 90 -2.86 23.52 0.31
CA ASP A 90 -2.00 22.58 -0.41
C ASP A 90 -2.13 21.15 0.18
N PRO A 91 -2.48 20.13 -0.62
CA PRO A 91 -2.56 18.76 -0.12
C PRO A 91 -1.18 18.15 0.19
N TYR A 92 -0.09 18.85 -0.11
CA TYR A 92 1.28 18.35 0.03
C TYR A 92 2.05 19.05 1.15
N GLU A 93 2.63 18.25 2.05
CA GLU A 93 3.67 18.68 2.98
C GLU A 93 5.02 18.09 2.54
N LYS A 94 5.94 18.96 2.09
CA LYS A 94 7.29 18.59 1.64
C LYS A 94 8.29 18.74 2.77
N LYS A 95 9.05 17.68 3.07
CA LYS A 95 10.11 17.69 4.09
C LYS A 95 11.43 17.18 3.52
N LEU A 96 12.48 17.97 3.66
CA LEU A 96 13.85 17.52 3.38
C LEU A 96 14.32 16.62 4.54
N ILE A 97 14.65 15.36 4.24
CA ILE A 97 15.16 14.39 5.22
C ILE A 97 16.68 14.38 5.21
N LEU A 98 17.26 14.34 4.01
CA LEU A 98 18.71 14.38 3.81
C LEU A 98 19.04 15.40 2.71
N PRO A 99 19.78 16.48 3.02
CA PRO A 99 20.10 17.54 2.06
C PRO A 99 20.59 17.02 0.70
N GLY A 100 19.91 17.45 -0.37
CA GLY A 100 20.20 17.08 -1.76
C GLY A 100 20.00 15.60 -2.10
N LYS A 101 19.45 14.78 -1.20
CA LYS A 101 19.41 13.32 -1.36
C LYS A 101 18.05 12.69 -1.10
N ILE A 102 17.33 13.10 -0.06
CA ILE A 102 16.06 12.46 0.32
C ILE A 102 15.02 13.52 0.71
N TRP A 103 13.84 13.38 0.14
CA TRP A 103 12.65 14.16 0.47
C TRP A 103 11.50 13.23 0.83
N ARG A 104 10.68 13.65 1.79
CA ARG A 104 9.36 13.08 2.07
C ARG A 104 8.31 14.04 1.54
N VAL A 105 7.33 13.53 0.82
CA VAL A 105 6.10 14.23 0.47
C VAL A 105 4.96 13.52 1.18
N ARG A 106 4.36 14.20 2.15
CA ARG A 106 3.14 13.74 2.80
C ARG A 106 1.96 14.33 2.05
N TYR A 107 1.14 13.47 1.49
CA TYR A 107 -0.05 13.85 0.73
C TYR A 107 -1.29 13.58 1.56
N SER A 108 -2.20 14.55 1.60
CA SER A 108 -3.45 14.45 2.35
C SER A 108 -4.64 14.39 1.40
N TYR A 109 -5.59 13.52 1.70
CA TYR A 109 -6.77 13.26 0.86
C TYR A 109 -7.99 12.90 1.71
N LEU A 110 -9.13 12.77 1.05
CA LEU A 110 -10.39 12.40 1.67
C LEU A 110 -10.75 10.95 1.35
N MET A 111 -10.91 10.14 2.40
CA MET A 111 -11.49 8.81 2.24
C MET A 111 -12.94 8.90 1.77
N SER A 112 -13.32 8.05 0.82
CA SER A 112 -14.70 7.94 0.39
C SER A 112 -15.57 7.31 1.49
N PRO A 113 -16.84 7.73 1.64
CA PRO A 113 -17.77 7.12 2.57
C PRO A 113 -17.93 5.61 2.36
N GLU A 114 -17.91 5.16 1.10
CA GLU A 114 -18.02 3.74 0.74
C GLU A 114 -16.82 2.95 1.26
N PHE A 115 -15.61 3.50 1.13
CA PHE A 115 -14.40 2.87 1.65
C PHE A 115 -14.42 2.81 3.17
N LYS A 116 -14.77 3.91 3.86
CA LYS A 116 -14.93 3.93 5.32
C LYS A 116 -15.93 2.88 5.79
N LYS A 117 -17.09 2.79 5.13
CA LYS A 117 -18.13 1.79 5.42
C LYS A 117 -17.63 0.36 5.20
N ALA A 118 -16.90 0.11 4.10
CA ALA A 118 -16.32 -1.19 3.82
C ALA A 118 -15.29 -1.60 4.89
N MET A 119 -14.40 -0.68 5.28
CA MET A 119 -13.41 -0.90 6.33
C MET A 119 -14.09 -1.14 7.69
N GLY A 120 -15.07 -0.33 8.06
CA GLY A 120 -15.86 -0.53 9.27
C GLY A 120 -16.59 -1.88 9.30
N SER A 121 -17.08 -2.36 8.15
CA SER A 121 -17.68 -3.69 8.05
C SER A 121 -16.65 -4.83 8.14
N LEU A 122 -15.42 -4.62 7.66
CA LEU A 122 -14.37 -5.65 7.64
C LEU A 122 -13.72 -5.82 9.02
N PHE A 123 -13.51 -4.71 9.73
CA PHE A 123 -12.82 -4.68 11.02
C PHE A 123 -13.79 -4.59 12.21
N GLY A 124 -15.07 -4.31 11.98
CA GLY A 124 -16.08 -4.12 13.02
C GLY A 124 -15.97 -2.76 13.71
N ASN A 125 -16.79 -2.54 14.74
CA ASN A 125 -16.66 -1.37 15.61
C ASN A 125 -15.46 -1.58 16.55
N VAL A 126 -14.27 -1.27 16.04
CA VAL A 126 -13.00 -1.37 16.77
C VAL A 126 -12.91 -0.37 17.92
N ASN A 127 -13.72 0.69 17.93
CA ASN A 127 -13.61 1.78 18.90
C ASN A 127 -13.95 1.32 20.32
N ALA A 128 -15.05 0.58 20.50
CA ALA A 128 -15.45 0.07 21.82
C ALA A 128 -14.42 -0.93 22.39
N ALA A 129 -13.89 -1.80 21.52
CA ALA A 129 -12.84 -2.74 21.91
C ALA A 129 -11.52 -2.02 22.22
N ALA A 130 -11.17 -0.98 21.45
CA ALA A 130 -9.98 -0.17 21.68
C ALA A 130 -10.03 0.54 23.04
N ILE A 131 -11.16 1.17 23.39
CA ILE A 131 -11.34 1.80 24.71
C ILE A 131 -11.28 0.75 25.83
N THR A 132 -11.97 -0.38 25.67
CA THR A 132 -12.03 -1.44 26.70
C THR A 132 -10.64 -2.00 27.01
N ASN A 133 -9.82 -2.19 25.98
CA ASN A 133 -8.49 -2.80 26.10
C ASN A 133 -7.37 -1.79 26.37
N ALA A 134 -7.63 -0.48 26.32
CA ALA A 134 -6.63 0.53 26.59
C ALA A 134 -6.26 0.60 28.08
N PRO A 135 -5.01 0.96 28.42
CA PRO A 135 -4.64 1.35 29.78
C PRO A 135 -5.57 2.44 30.33
N ASP A 136 -5.94 2.38 31.62
CA ASP A 136 -6.93 3.30 32.20
C ASP A 136 -6.60 4.79 31.99
N HIS A 137 -5.32 5.15 32.06
CA HIS A 137 -4.86 6.53 31.84
C HIS A 137 -5.01 7.03 30.39
N LEU A 138 -5.26 6.14 29.42
CA LEU A 138 -5.49 6.49 28.01
C LEU A 138 -6.96 6.43 27.60
N LYS A 139 -7.85 5.83 28.41
CA LYS A 139 -9.27 5.64 28.05
C LYS A 139 -9.97 6.96 27.76
N GLU A 140 -9.86 7.95 28.65
CA GLU A 140 -10.49 9.26 28.46
C GLU A 140 -9.95 9.98 27.21
N THR A 141 -8.66 9.83 26.92
CA THR A 141 -8.05 10.42 25.72
C THR A 141 -8.61 9.75 24.46
N LEU A 142 -8.67 8.42 24.44
CA LEU A 142 -9.24 7.66 23.32
C LEU A 142 -10.72 7.98 23.09
N GLU A 143 -11.51 8.12 24.16
CA GLU A 143 -12.92 8.52 24.05
C GLU A 143 -13.07 9.91 23.40
N LYS A 144 -12.24 10.88 23.80
CA LYS A 144 -12.22 12.22 23.18
C LYS A 144 -11.78 12.16 21.71
N ASP A 145 -10.75 11.38 21.40
CA ASP A 145 -10.26 11.23 20.02
C ASP A 145 -11.29 10.56 19.12
N ILE A 146 -11.98 9.53 19.61
CA ILE A 146 -13.08 8.86 18.90
C ILE A 146 -14.24 9.83 18.66
N ALA A 147 -14.67 10.56 19.69
CA ALA A 147 -15.73 11.55 19.55
C ALA A 147 -15.35 12.68 18.56
N ALA A 148 -14.11 13.14 18.58
CA ALA A 148 -13.61 14.12 17.63
C ALA A 148 -13.58 13.57 16.19
N ALA A 149 -13.17 12.31 16.00
CA ALA A 149 -13.20 11.65 14.70
C ALA A 149 -14.64 11.48 14.18
N GLU A 150 -15.59 11.10 15.05
CA GLU A 150 -17.00 11.01 14.72
C GLU A 150 -17.60 12.37 14.34
N MET A 151 -17.29 13.42 15.10
CA MET A 151 -17.69 14.79 14.75
C MET A 151 -17.12 15.22 13.40
N TYR A 152 -15.85 14.95 13.15
CA TYR A 152 -15.20 15.23 11.88
C TYR A 152 -15.88 14.49 10.71
N ASP A 153 -16.30 13.24 10.92
CA ASP A 153 -17.04 12.46 9.92
C ASP A 153 -18.43 13.01 9.59
N THR A 154 -19.01 13.84 10.46
CA THR A 154 -20.26 14.55 10.19
C THR A 154 -20.09 15.86 9.41
N MET A 155 -18.86 16.37 9.26
CA MET A 155 -18.58 17.59 8.51
C MET A 155 -18.82 17.39 7.01
N SER A 156 -19.17 18.48 6.33
CA SER A 156 -19.24 18.47 4.87
C SER A 156 -17.87 18.18 4.27
N GLU A 157 -17.87 17.64 3.05
CA GLU A 157 -16.63 17.34 2.33
C GLU A 157 -15.75 18.59 2.13
N LYS A 158 -16.39 19.75 1.93
CA LYS A 158 -15.71 21.04 1.81
C LYS A 158 -15.00 21.43 3.11
N GLU A 159 -15.67 21.36 4.25
CA GLU A 159 -15.07 21.67 5.55
C GLU A 159 -13.91 20.72 5.88
N ARG A 160 -14.05 19.43 5.54
CA ARG A 160 -12.96 18.45 5.67
C ARG A 160 -11.78 18.77 4.78
N ALA A 161 -12.04 19.18 3.54
CA ALA A 161 -11.00 19.62 2.61
C ALA A 161 -10.27 20.88 3.11
N GLU A 162 -11.00 21.84 3.69
CA GLU A 162 -10.42 23.05 4.30
C GLU A 162 -9.52 22.72 5.50
N GLN A 163 -9.78 21.60 6.19
CA GLN A 163 -8.94 21.07 7.26
C GLN A 163 -7.78 20.17 6.76
N GLY A 164 -7.61 20.04 5.44
CA GLY A 164 -6.51 19.28 4.83
C GLY A 164 -6.80 17.79 4.65
N GLY A 165 -8.04 17.33 4.76
CA GLY A 165 -8.41 15.93 4.56
C GLY A 165 -8.20 15.04 5.79
N ASP A 166 -8.53 13.76 5.66
CA ASP A 166 -8.66 12.82 6.79
C ASP A 166 -7.80 11.57 6.67
N SER A 167 -6.99 11.50 5.64
CA SER A 167 -6.02 10.45 5.43
C SER A 167 -4.77 11.02 4.82
N LYS A 168 -3.65 10.41 5.18
CA LYS A 168 -2.32 10.85 4.76
C LYS A 168 -1.55 9.65 4.23
N GLN A 169 -0.83 9.87 3.15
CA GLN A 169 0.10 8.90 2.58
C GLN A 169 1.45 9.57 2.36
N ASP A 170 2.52 8.89 2.75
CA ASP A 170 3.89 9.35 2.53
C ASP A 170 4.44 8.74 1.24
N MET A 171 4.97 9.61 0.38
CA MET A 171 5.86 9.29 -0.73
C MET A 171 7.29 9.70 -0.34
N PHE A 172 8.27 8.89 -0.70
CA PHE A 172 9.68 9.24 -0.55
C PHE A 172 10.33 9.38 -1.91
N ILE A 173 11.15 10.43 -2.07
CA ILE A 173 11.95 10.65 -3.27
C ILE A 173 13.40 10.61 -2.85
N ALA A 174 14.21 9.80 -3.52
CA ALA A 174 15.63 9.69 -3.27
C ALA A 174 16.45 9.86 -4.54
N LYS A 175 17.51 10.65 -4.44
CA LYS A 175 18.52 10.81 -5.49
C LYS A 175 19.40 9.56 -5.53
N ILE A 176 19.60 8.95 -6.69
CA ILE A 176 20.40 7.74 -6.90
C ILE A 176 21.36 7.98 -8.07
N ASN A 177 22.48 7.26 -8.14
CA ASN A 177 23.40 7.35 -9.27
C ASN A 177 23.30 6.11 -10.16
N ILE A 178 22.75 6.27 -11.36
CA ILE A 178 22.54 5.16 -12.30
C ILE A 178 23.31 5.48 -13.58
N ASP A 179 24.19 4.59 -14.00
CA ASP A 179 25.02 4.77 -15.21
C ASP A 179 25.84 6.08 -15.19
N GLY A 180 26.21 6.58 -14.00
CA GLY A 180 26.93 7.83 -13.83
C GLY A 180 26.04 9.08 -13.82
N ASP A 181 24.74 8.96 -14.04
CA ASP A 181 23.77 10.05 -13.91
C ASP A 181 23.50 10.33 -12.43
N ASP A 182 24.06 11.43 -11.92
CA ASP A 182 23.87 11.88 -10.56
C ASP A 182 22.52 12.57 -10.33
N ASN A 183 21.73 12.81 -11.38
CA ASN A 183 20.40 13.43 -11.34
C ASN A 183 19.25 12.42 -11.40
N ALA A 184 19.53 11.12 -11.36
CA ALA A 184 18.50 10.10 -11.31
C ALA A 184 17.73 10.10 -9.97
N LEU A 185 16.41 9.95 -10.05
CA LEU A 185 15.52 9.84 -8.90
C LEU A 185 14.83 8.47 -8.85
N LEU A 186 14.64 8.01 -7.61
CA LEU A 186 13.76 6.92 -7.24
C LEU A 186 12.59 7.50 -6.45
N ILE A 187 11.37 7.23 -6.91
CA ILE A 187 10.13 7.53 -6.18
C ILE A 187 9.65 6.24 -5.52
N TYR A 188 9.44 6.27 -4.21
CA TYR A 188 8.89 5.17 -3.44
C TYR A 188 7.50 5.55 -2.90
N ASN A 189 6.54 4.65 -3.10
CA ASN A 189 5.14 4.79 -2.72
C ASN A 189 4.50 6.09 -3.26
N PRO A 190 4.37 6.22 -4.59
CA PRO A 190 3.90 7.47 -5.18
C PRO A 190 2.55 7.90 -4.61
N VAL A 191 2.41 9.21 -4.44
CA VAL A 191 1.13 9.88 -4.14
C VAL A 191 0.59 10.49 -5.43
N ARG A 192 -0.61 11.07 -5.40
CA ARG A 192 -1.16 11.78 -6.57
C ARG A 192 -0.22 12.90 -7.01
N LEU A 193 -0.06 13.10 -8.32
CA LEU A 193 0.86 14.09 -8.87
C LEU A 193 0.10 15.18 -9.64
N HIS A 194 -0.33 16.22 -8.93
CA HIS A 194 -0.82 17.45 -9.58
C HIS A 194 0.32 18.16 -10.33
N PRO A 195 0.03 18.99 -11.36
CA PRO A 195 1.05 19.65 -12.18
C PRO A 195 2.18 20.32 -11.37
N GLN A 196 1.84 21.05 -10.30
CA GLN A 196 2.84 21.71 -9.46
C GLN A 196 3.75 20.75 -8.70
N MET A 197 3.29 19.52 -8.42
CA MET A 197 4.13 18.48 -7.82
C MET A 197 5.08 17.88 -8.86
N ILE A 198 4.61 17.67 -10.09
CA ILE A 198 5.43 17.19 -11.21
C ILE A 198 6.55 18.20 -11.50
N ASP A 199 6.20 19.48 -11.61
CA ASP A 199 7.17 20.56 -11.84
C ASP A 199 8.23 20.59 -10.74
N TRP A 200 7.82 20.47 -9.48
CA TRP A 200 8.74 20.41 -8.36
C TRP A 200 9.66 19.17 -8.42
N ILE A 201 9.12 17.98 -8.71
CA ILE A 201 9.93 16.76 -8.86
C ILE A 201 10.97 16.92 -9.98
N ASN A 202 10.57 17.51 -11.11
CA ASN A 202 11.47 17.76 -12.24
C ASN A 202 12.62 18.71 -11.89
N THR A 203 12.46 19.60 -10.90
CA THR A 203 13.58 20.42 -10.39
C THR A 203 14.61 19.62 -9.58
N LEU A 204 14.26 18.43 -9.08
CA LEU A 204 15.15 17.59 -8.28
C LEU A 204 16.03 16.68 -9.15
N GLY A 205 15.54 16.28 -10.33
CA GLY A 205 16.18 15.33 -11.24
C GLY A 205 15.21 14.55 -12.12
N GLU A 206 15.73 13.59 -12.88
CA GLU A 206 14.94 12.72 -13.75
C GLU A 206 14.47 11.46 -12.99
N VAL A 207 13.18 11.17 -13.02
CA VAL A 207 12.64 9.94 -12.41
C VAL A 207 13.03 8.72 -13.25
N LYS A 208 13.97 7.92 -12.74
CA LYS A 208 14.41 6.66 -13.37
C LYS A 208 13.66 5.45 -12.83
N PHE A 209 13.17 5.51 -11.59
CA PHE A 209 12.47 4.40 -10.94
C PHE A 209 11.24 4.85 -10.16
N ILE A 210 10.15 4.09 -10.29
CA ILE A 210 8.96 4.17 -9.45
C ILE A 210 8.79 2.83 -8.72
N VAL A 211 8.71 2.87 -7.40
CA VAL A 211 8.65 1.69 -6.55
C VAL A 211 7.34 1.69 -5.76
N SER A 212 6.52 0.65 -5.94
CA SER A 212 5.34 0.42 -5.10
C SER A 212 5.76 -0.27 -3.81
N GLY A 213 5.61 0.39 -2.66
CA GLY A 213 5.99 -0.20 -1.37
C GLY A 213 5.05 -1.31 -0.86
N SER A 214 3.88 -1.45 -1.49
CA SER A 214 2.87 -2.44 -1.14
C SER A 214 1.99 -2.75 -2.35
N SER A 215 1.38 -3.93 -2.35
CA SER A 215 0.35 -4.34 -3.33
C SER A 215 -1.04 -3.79 -3.01
N SER A 216 -1.22 -3.23 -1.82
CA SER A 216 -2.47 -2.60 -1.37
C SER A 216 -2.52 -1.10 -1.63
N HIS A 217 -1.39 -0.40 -1.52
CA HIS A 217 -1.27 1.04 -1.72
C HIS A 217 -0.99 1.41 -3.18
N THR A 218 -1.94 1.08 -4.05
CA THR A 218 -1.76 1.18 -5.51
C THR A 218 -2.51 2.34 -6.16
N ASN A 219 -3.24 3.15 -5.38
CA ASN A 219 -4.16 4.16 -5.92
C ASN A 219 -3.48 5.15 -6.89
N PHE A 220 -2.24 5.55 -6.61
CA PHE A 220 -1.54 6.56 -7.38
C PHE A 220 -0.43 6.00 -8.28
N LEU A 221 -0.20 4.70 -8.24
CA LEU A 221 0.82 4.05 -9.09
C LEU A 221 0.54 4.22 -10.59
N PRO A 222 -0.72 4.09 -11.09
CA PRO A 222 -1.03 4.34 -12.50
C PRO A 222 -0.74 5.78 -12.95
N ASP A 223 -1.06 6.77 -12.11
CA ASP A 223 -0.81 8.18 -12.43
C ASP A 223 0.69 8.45 -12.49
N ALA A 224 1.47 8.03 -11.49
CA ALA A 224 2.93 8.17 -11.51
C ALA A 224 3.57 7.51 -12.74
N ALA A 225 3.11 6.30 -13.12
CA ALA A 225 3.58 5.60 -14.32
C ALA A 225 3.26 6.36 -15.62
N LYS A 226 2.15 7.11 -15.65
CA LYS A 226 1.76 7.95 -16.78
C LYS A 226 2.58 9.24 -16.85
N GLN A 227 2.81 9.91 -15.71
CA GLN A 227 3.57 11.17 -15.66
C GLN A 227 5.06 10.97 -15.94
N PHE A 228 5.62 9.81 -15.56
CA PHE A 228 7.02 9.47 -15.81
C PHE A 228 7.11 8.21 -16.70
N PRO A 229 6.81 8.33 -18.01
CA PRO A 229 6.67 7.16 -18.89
C PRO A 229 7.97 6.37 -19.05
N ASN A 230 9.13 7.03 -18.91
CA ASN A 230 10.45 6.41 -19.05
C ASN A 230 10.97 5.77 -17.76
N ALA A 231 10.34 6.00 -16.61
CA ALA A 231 10.79 5.48 -15.32
C ALA A 231 10.50 3.98 -15.21
N LYS A 232 11.45 3.13 -14.83
CA LYS A 232 11.18 1.71 -14.62
C LYS A 232 10.30 1.50 -13.38
N ILE A 233 9.28 0.65 -13.50
CA ILE A 233 8.34 0.38 -12.41
C ILE A 233 8.74 -0.92 -11.70
N ILE A 234 8.88 -0.86 -10.38
CA ILE A 234 9.12 -2.00 -9.49
C ILE A 234 7.89 -2.17 -8.60
N CYS A 235 7.14 -3.26 -8.74
CA CYS A 235 5.97 -3.53 -7.90
C CYS A 235 5.74 -5.04 -7.68
N ALA A 236 4.76 -5.40 -6.84
CA ALA A 236 4.35 -6.79 -6.71
C ALA A 236 3.51 -7.22 -7.91
N SER A 237 3.51 -8.52 -8.20
CA SER A 237 2.66 -9.14 -9.22
C SER A 237 1.17 -8.79 -9.06
N ALA A 238 0.67 -8.71 -7.83
CA ALA A 238 -0.73 -8.32 -7.59
C ALA A 238 -0.98 -6.83 -7.91
N ALA A 239 -0.02 -5.95 -7.57
CA ALA A 239 -0.10 -4.53 -7.89
C ALA A 239 -0.09 -4.28 -9.40
N ASP A 240 0.81 -4.97 -10.12
CA ASP A 240 0.94 -4.90 -11.57
C ASP A 240 -0.37 -5.26 -12.27
N LEU A 241 -0.92 -6.45 -11.95
CA LEU A 241 -2.19 -6.91 -12.53
C LEU A 241 -3.36 -5.98 -12.20
N LYS A 242 -3.44 -5.53 -10.95
CA LYS A 242 -4.47 -4.59 -10.47
C LYS A 242 -4.45 -3.28 -11.27
N CYS A 243 -3.26 -2.70 -11.42
CA CYS A 243 -3.08 -1.40 -12.07
C CYS A 243 -3.20 -1.48 -13.59
N GLN A 244 -2.79 -2.58 -14.22
CA GLN A 244 -3.07 -2.82 -15.65
C GLN A 244 -4.57 -2.82 -15.95
N GLY A 245 -5.39 -3.31 -15.00
CA GLY A 245 -6.85 -3.29 -15.11
C GLY A 245 -7.47 -1.89 -15.22
N VAL A 246 -6.71 -0.82 -14.94
CA VAL A 246 -7.10 0.58 -15.12
C VAL A 246 -6.21 1.32 -16.14
N GLY A 247 -5.47 0.58 -16.96
CA GLY A 247 -4.67 1.13 -18.06
C GLY A 247 -3.25 1.53 -17.71
N MET A 248 -2.73 1.17 -16.52
CA MET A 248 -1.30 1.31 -16.25
C MET A 248 -0.53 0.41 -17.22
N ARG A 249 0.58 0.92 -17.76
CA ARG A 249 1.46 0.08 -18.56
C ARG A 249 2.02 -1.06 -17.69
N PRO A 250 2.39 -2.17 -18.32
CA PRO A 250 3.02 -3.26 -17.62
C PRO A 250 4.26 -2.77 -16.80
N ALA A 251 4.40 -3.11 -15.50
CA ALA A 251 5.60 -2.87 -14.67
C ALA A 251 6.90 -3.63 -15.03
N ASP A 252 8.03 -2.93 -15.13
CA ASP A 252 9.32 -3.48 -15.57
C ASP A 252 9.85 -4.64 -14.70
N PHE A 253 9.68 -4.57 -13.38
CA PHE A 253 10.16 -5.59 -12.44
C PHE A 253 9.12 -6.01 -11.40
N LEU A 254 9.09 -7.31 -11.11
CA LEU A 254 8.23 -7.91 -10.09
C LEU A 254 9.06 -8.37 -8.88
N TYR A 255 8.92 -7.70 -7.73
CA TYR A 255 9.75 -8.00 -6.55
C TYR A 255 9.33 -9.24 -5.77
N ASP A 256 8.16 -9.79 -6.06
CA ASP A 256 7.64 -11.02 -5.45
C ASP A 256 7.95 -12.28 -6.28
N VAL A 257 8.59 -12.11 -7.45
CA VAL A 257 9.00 -13.18 -8.35
C VAL A 257 10.52 -13.34 -8.32
N LEU A 258 10.98 -14.57 -8.08
CA LEU A 258 12.40 -14.93 -8.18
C LEU A 258 12.76 -15.32 -9.62
N ARG A 259 14.05 -15.16 -9.99
CA ARG A 259 14.58 -15.45 -11.33
C ARG A 259 14.17 -16.82 -11.89
N ASP A 260 14.17 -17.86 -11.06
CA ASP A 260 13.86 -19.23 -11.48
C ASP A 260 12.35 -19.55 -11.45
N GLU A 261 11.52 -18.58 -11.07
CA GLU A 261 10.09 -18.77 -10.78
C GLU A 261 9.18 -17.95 -11.71
N VAL A 262 9.70 -17.32 -12.78
CA VAL A 262 8.91 -16.43 -13.65
C VAL A 262 7.78 -17.22 -14.35
N PRO A 263 6.52 -17.04 -13.95
CA PRO A 263 5.39 -17.66 -14.60
C PRO A 263 5.20 -17.08 -16.02
N LYS A 264 4.74 -17.89 -16.97
CA LYS A 264 4.49 -17.45 -18.37
C LYS A 264 3.67 -16.15 -18.49
N ARG A 265 2.72 -15.92 -17.57
CA ARG A 265 1.88 -14.70 -17.53
C ARG A 265 2.68 -13.41 -17.28
N TYR A 266 3.92 -13.52 -16.80
CA TYR A 266 4.85 -12.42 -16.57
C TYR A 266 6.06 -12.49 -17.51
N SER A 267 5.91 -13.13 -18.68
CA SER A 267 6.94 -13.12 -19.70
C SER A 267 7.29 -11.69 -20.12
N GLY A 268 8.58 -11.38 -20.20
CA GLY A 268 9.07 -10.03 -20.49
C GLY A 268 9.18 -9.10 -19.28
N ARG A 269 8.87 -9.59 -18.07
CA ARG A 269 9.18 -8.88 -16.81
C ARG A 269 10.53 -9.27 -16.28
N GLY A 270 11.23 -8.30 -15.72
CA GLY A 270 12.34 -8.58 -14.82
C GLY A 270 11.84 -9.05 -13.46
N THR A 271 12.71 -9.72 -12.75
CA THR A 271 12.49 -10.29 -11.41
C THR A 271 13.04 -9.38 -10.32
N TYR A 272 12.91 -9.82 -9.06
CA TYR A 272 13.54 -9.17 -7.93
C TYR A 272 15.05 -8.97 -8.10
N GLN A 273 15.76 -9.99 -8.62
CA GLN A 273 17.19 -9.91 -8.86
C GLN A 273 17.53 -8.89 -9.95
N ASP A 274 16.75 -8.87 -11.03
CA ASP A 274 16.98 -7.94 -12.15
C ASP A 274 16.71 -6.49 -11.72
N ALA A 275 15.78 -6.26 -10.79
CA ALA A 275 15.58 -4.95 -10.16
C ALA A 275 16.80 -4.49 -9.35
N LEU A 276 17.40 -5.38 -8.55
CA LEU A 276 18.61 -5.07 -7.78
C LEU A 276 19.80 -4.74 -8.69
N GLU A 277 19.96 -5.49 -9.78
CA GLU A 277 20.99 -5.22 -10.79
C GLU A 277 20.76 -3.86 -11.47
N ALA A 278 19.52 -3.55 -11.85
CA ALA A 278 19.15 -2.28 -12.46
C ALA A 278 19.38 -1.07 -11.52
N LEU A 279 19.32 -1.28 -10.21
CA LEU A 279 19.59 -0.25 -9.19
C LEU A 279 21.08 -0.04 -8.90
N GLN A 280 21.98 -0.86 -9.46
CA GLN A 280 23.45 -0.70 -9.39
C GLN A 280 23.99 -0.51 -7.96
N GLY A 281 23.35 -1.14 -6.97
CA GLY A 281 23.72 -1.03 -5.56
C GLY A 281 23.38 0.29 -4.88
N GLN A 282 22.75 1.26 -5.57
CA GLN A 282 22.32 2.54 -4.99
C GLN A 282 21.16 2.40 -4.01
N ALA A 283 20.34 1.36 -4.23
CA ALA A 283 19.21 1.02 -3.39
C ALA A 283 19.24 -0.48 -3.10
N ARG A 284 18.80 -0.86 -1.89
CA ARG A 284 18.53 -2.26 -1.54
C ARG A 284 17.05 -2.44 -1.34
N LEU A 285 16.53 -3.55 -1.84
CA LEU A 285 15.13 -3.94 -1.70
C LEU A 285 15.03 -5.02 -0.61
N PHE A 286 13.93 -5.04 0.13
CA PHE A 286 13.62 -6.07 1.12
C PHE A 286 12.15 -6.43 1.02
N HIS A 287 11.84 -7.47 0.24
CA HIS A 287 10.47 -7.98 0.15
C HIS A 287 10.15 -8.83 1.39
N ILE A 288 9.08 -8.47 2.09
CA ILE A 288 8.62 -9.16 3.29
C ILE A 288 7.86 -10.43 2.88
N ARG A 289 8.60 -11.54 2.79
CA ARG A 289 8.00 -12.84 2.51
C ARG A 289 7.14 -13.31 3.68
N GLY A 290 5.93 -13.79 3.37
CA GLY A 290 4.95 -14.19 4.38
C GLY A 290 3.92 -13.11 4.71
N ASP A 291 4.11 -11.88 4.21
CA ASP A 291 3.04 -10.91 4.15
C ASP A 291 2.06 -11.32 3.03
N VAL A 292 0.99 -11.97 3.46
CA VAL A 292 -0.03 -12.52 2.57
C VAL A 292 -1.09 -11.50 2.17
N CYS A 293 -1.12 -10.33 2.82
CA CYS A 293 -2.16 -9.32 2.61
C CYS A 293 -1.68 -8.16 1.76
N THR A 294 -0.49 -7.64 2.05
CA THR A 294 0.03 -6.40 1.46
C THR A 294 1.22 -6.62 0.55
N GLN A 295 1.94 -7.75 0.64
CA GLN A 295 3.20 -7.98 -0.07
C GLN A 295 4.17 -6.79 0.08
N ALA A 296 4.45 -6.38 1.31
CA ALA A 296 5.23 -5.19 1.61
C ALA A 296 6.68 -5.29 1.10
N LEU A 297 7.20 -4.16 0.60
CA LEU A 297 8.57 -4.00 0.14
C LEU A 297 9.21 -2.82 0.87
N PHE A 298 10.29 -3.06 1.60
CA PHE A 298 11.10 -1.97 2.14
C PHE A 298 12.25 -1.63 1.20
N VAL A 299 12.62 -0.35 1.18
CA VAL A 299 13.72 0.17 0.36
C VAL A 299 14.73 0.88 1.24
N LEU A 300 16.00 0.48 1.17
CA LEU A 300 17.10 1.15 1.87
C LEU A 300 17.93 1.95 0.87
N VAL A 301 17.93 3.27 1.02
CA VAL A 301 18.69 4.21 0.19
C VAL A 301 19.36 5.24 1.10
N HIS A 302 20.64 5.57 0.87
CA HIS A 302 21.44 6.45 1.73
C HIS A 302 21.35 6.14 3.23
N LYS A 303 21.33 4.85 3.61
CA LYS A 303 21.14 4.38 5.00
C LYS A 303 19.79 4.76 5.64
N HIS A 304 18.79 5.13 4.86
CA HIS A 304 17.43 5.39 5.31
C HIS A 304 16.50 4.31 4.76
N LEU A 305 15.73 3.69 5.64
CA LEU A 305 14.74 2.67 5.29
C LEU A 305 13.40 3.35 5.03
N PHE A 306 12.82 3.09 3.86
CA PHE A 306 11.46 3.50 3.50
C PHE A 306 10.53 2.30 3.62
N GLU A 307 9.38 2.54 4.22
CA GLU A 307 8.29 1.57 4.42
C GLU A 307 6.94 2.26 4.19
N VAL A 308 5.90 1.48 3.92
CA VAL A 308 4.52 1.96 3.70
C VAL A 308 3.54 1.29 4.66
N ASP A 309 3.73 0.00 4.89
CA ASP A 309 2.91 -0.80 5.78
C ASP A 309 3.76 -1.24 6.97
N LEU A 310 3.23 -1.05 8.19
CA LEU A 310 3.73 -1.74 9.37
C LEU A 310 3.57 -3.25 9.16
N LEU A 311 4.58 -4.03 9.56
CA LEU A 311 4.58 -5.49 9.43
C LEU A 311 3.33 -6.09 10.11
N TYR A 312 2.43 -6.65 9.31
CA TYR A 312 1.34 -7.47 9.84
C TYR A 312 1.84 -8.91 9.98
N VAL A 313 2.08 -9.35 11.22
CA VAL A 313 2.54 -10.71 11.51
C VAL A 313 1.32 -11.63 11.65
N ASN A 314 1.38 -12.84 11.06
CA ASN A 314 0.45 -13.94 11.31
C ASN A 314 0.84 -14.73 12.57
#